data_AF-A0A6N9BJ22-F1
#
_entry.id   AF-A0A6N9BJ22-F1
#
_cell.length_a   1.000
_cell.length_b   1.000
_cell.length_c   1.000
_cell.angle_alpha   90.00
_cell.angle_beta   90.00
_cell.angle_gamma   90.00
#
_symmetry.space_group_name_H-M   'P 1'
#
loop_
_entity.id
_entity.type
_entity.pdbx_description
1 polymer ?
#
loop_
_entity_poly.entity_id
_entity_poly.type
_entity_poly.pdbx_seq_one_letter_code
_entity_poly.pdbx_strand_id
1 'polypeptide(L)'
;ALSVFYAVGIVLLSWLQTLPAGSQGGLESFILGQAAALSAAEALGLAAAALLALGLLLALFRPLGVLCFDEHHARARGWPVAGLDAALLGLGVVVTVLGLQSVGLVLVVALLILPAVAARFWSERLAGIFRLSVAFGAGGAFLGAAASSIWPRAPTGASIVLALGLVFAASLLAAPRRGIVAEAARRARAGWQLRAARALQAGHGYPGAGLIGWRRGGRPTARGAAAVARLELWDRCLAEAPEVLPAELAWGIDPLPAEALALLGEHAP
;
A
#
# COMPACT_ATOMS: atom_id res chain seq x y z
N ALA A 1 21.24 7.14 -21.59
CA ALA A 1 22.62 6.81 -21.18
C ALA A 1 22.66 5.63 -20.21
N LEU A 2 22.02 5.73 -19.03
CA LEU A 2 22.02 4.66 -18.01
C LEU A 2 21.41 3.32 -18.49
N SER A 3 20.26 3.37 -19.17
CA SER A 3 19.59 2.17 -19.72
C SER A 3 20.44 1.44 -20.77
N VAL A 4 21.24 2.18 -21.54
CA VAL A 4 22.17 1.61 -22.53
C VAL A 4 23.34 0.92 -21.84
N PHE A 5 23.96 1.57 -20.83
CA PHE A 5 25.01 0.93 -20.02
C PHE A 5 24.51 -0.32 -19.30
N TYR A 6 23.30 -0.29 -18.77
CA TYR A 6 22.67 -1.45 -18.14
C TYR A 6 22.42 -2.59 -19.13
N ALA A 7 21.87 -2.28 -20.32
CA ALA A 7 21.64 -3.27 -21.36
C ALA A 7 22.95 -3.90 -21.85
N VAL A 8 23.99 -3.08 -22.07
CA VAL A 8 25.34 -3.57 -22.42
C VAL A 8 25.88 -4.48 -21.31
N GLY A 9 25.73 -4.09 -20.04
CA GLY A 9 26.13 -4.92 -18.89
C GLY A 9 25.42 -6.27 -18.85
N ILE A 10 24.11 -6.31 -19.10
CA ILE A 10 23.35 -7.57 -19.17
C ILE A 10 23.79 -8.43 -20.36
N VAL A 11 24.03 -7.84 -21.53
CA VAL A 11 24.51 -8.57 -22.70
C VAL A 11 25.89 -9.19 -22.43
N LEU A 12 26.80 -8.42 -21.81
CA LEU A 12 28.13 -8.90 -21.43
C LEU A 12 28.04 -10.05 -20.41
N LEU A 13 27.16 -9.91 -19.42
CA LEU A 13 26.90 -10.94 -18.41
C LEU A 13 26.33 -12.21 -19.06
N SER A 14 25.34 -12.07 -19.95
CA SER A 14 24.72 -13.17 -20.67
C SER A 14 25.74 -13.90 -21.55
N TRP A 15 26.67 -13.16 -22.16
CA TRP A 15 27.75 -13.75 -22.95
C TRP A 15 28.73 -14.54 -22.07
N LEU A 16 29.13 -13.99 -20.91
CA LEU A 16 29.98 -14.68 -19.94
C LEU A 16 29.36 -15.99 -19.42
N GLN A 17 28.03 -16.05 -19.28
CA GLN A 17 27.31 -17.25 -18.82
C GLN A 17 27.30 -18.40 -19.85
N THR A 18 27.47 -18.11 -21.14
CA THR A 18 27.51 -19.14 -22.19
C THR A 18 28.85 -19.87 -22.28
N LEU A 19 29.89 -19.39 -21.58
CA LEU A 19 31.18 -20.06 -21.51
C LEU A 19 31.10 -21.30 -20.58
N PRO A 20 31.84 -22.39 -20.83
CA PRO A 20 31.80 -23.62 -20.02
C PRO A 20 32.15 -23.45 -18.54
N ALA A 21 32.72 -22.30 -18.15
CA ALA A 21 33.02 -21.90 -16.77
C ALA A 21 31.95 -20.96 -16.14
N GLY A 22 30.90 -20.60 -16.90
CA GLY A 22 29.93 -19.56 -16.54
C GLY A 22 28.89 -19.96 -15.48
N SER A 23 28.58 -21.25 -15.33
CA SER A 23 27.63 -21.75 -14.33
C SER A 23 28.16 -21.73 -12.89
N GLN A 24 29.47 -21.49 -12.69
CA GLN A 24 30.09 -21.39 -11.36
C GLN A 24 30.16 -19.95 -10.81
N GLY A 25 29.64 -18.94 -11.53
CA GLY A 25 29.82 -17.52 -11.20
C GLY A 25 29.07 -17.00 -9.96
N GLY A 26 28.50 -17.86 -9.11
CA GLY A 26 27.85 -17.44 -7.85
C GLY A 26 26.61 -16.56 -8.03
N LEU A 27 26.03 -16.48 -9.23
CA LEU A 27 24.95 -15.54 -9.55
C LEU A 27 23.65 -15.85 -8.77
N GLU A 28 23.32 -17.13 -8.59
CA GLU A 28 22.20 -17.54 -7.74
C GLU A 28 22.40 -17.08 -6.30
N SER A 29 23.64 -17.12 -5.80
CA SER A 29 23.98 -16.60 -4.46
C SER A 29 23.90 -15.08 -4.38
N PHE A 30 24.13 -14.36 -5.49
CA PHE A 30 24.01 -12.91 -5.56
C PHE A 30 22.54 -12.44 -5.68
N ILE A 31 21.73 -13.16 -6.46
CA ILE A 31 20.32 -12.84 -6.68
C ILE A 31 19.48 -13.21 -5.45
N LEU A 32 19.69 -14.41 -4.90
CA LEU A 32 18.94 -14.91 -3.73
C LEU A 32 19.55 -14.46 -2.41
N GLY A 33 20.83 -14.12 -2.40
CA GLY A 33 21.57 -13.75 -1.21
C GLY A 33 21.89 -14.91 -0.29
N GLN A 34 23.03 -14.83 0.38
CA GLN A 34 23.35 -15.67 1.53
C GLN A 34 23.45 -14.80 2.78
N ALA A 35 22.32 -14.22 3.21
CA ALA A 35 22.28 -13.45 4.46
C ALA A 35 22.77 -14.27 5.68
N ALA A 36 22.66 -15.60 5.62
CA ALA A 36 23.19 -16.52 6.61
C ALA A 36 24.72 -16.60 6.69
N ALA A 37 25.44 -16.16 5.64
CA ALA A 37 26.90 -16.28 5.53
C ALA A 37 27.66 -15.01 5.95
N LEU A 38 26.96 -13.98 6.44
CA LEU A 38 27.57 -12.75 6.91
C LEU A 38 28.48 -13.00 8.12
N SER A 39 29.73 -12.53 8.03
CA SER A 39 30.61 -12.50 9.19
C SER A 39 30.13 -11.47 10.21
N ALA A 40 30.51 -11.65 11.49
CA ALA A 40 30.16 -10.72 12.55
C ALA A 40 30.67 -9.29 12.29
N ALA A 41 31.84 -9.16 11.65
CA ALA A 41 32.42 -7.87 11.30
C ALA A 41 31.61 -7.15 10.19
N GLU A 42 31.18 -7.88 9.16
CA GLU A 42 30.32 -7.33 8.10
C GLU A 42 28.95 -6.92 8.65
N ALA A 43 28.35 -7.75 9.51
CA ALA A 43 27.08 -7.43 10.16
C ALA A 43 27.18 -6.16 11.01
N LEU A 44 28.28 -5.97 11.74
CA LEU A 44 28.48 -4.79 12.59
C LEU A 44 28.75 -3.53 11.74
N GLY A 45 29.47 -3.65 10.63
CA GLY A 45 29.64 -2.58 9.65
C GLY A 45 28.32 -2.13 9.01
N LEU A 46 27.48 -3.09 8.61
CA LEU A 46 26.13 -2.81 8.10
C LEU A 46 25.24 -2.16 9.14
N ALA A 47 25.28 -2.63 10.39
CA ALA A 47 24.52 -2.05 11.49
C ALA A 47 24.93 -0.60 11.76
N ALA A 48 26.23 -0.30 11.78
CA ALA A 48 26.73 1.06 11.96
C ALA A 48 26.29 1.98 10.80
N ALA A 49 26.43 1.53 9.55
CA ALA A 49 26.01 2.29 8.39
C ALA A 49 24.48 2.53 8.37
N ALA A 50 23.69 1.51 8.72
CA ALA A 50 22.24 1.62 8.83
C ALA A 50 21.82 2.59 9.95
N LEU A 51 22.50 2.58 11.11
CA LEU A 51 22.25 3.53 12.19
C LEU A 51 22.59 4.97 11.80
N LEU A 52 23.70 5.18 11.09
CA LEU A 52 24.06 6.50 10.56
C LEU A 52 23.03 6.99 9.53
N ALA A 53 22.64 6.14 8.59
CA ALA A 53 21.60 6.44 7.61
C ALA A 53 20.25 6.77 8.28
N LEU A 54 19.84 5.97 9.26
CA LEU A 54 18.63 6.21 10.04
C LEU A 54 18.71 7.51 10.85
N GLY A 55 19.85 7.79 11.49
CA GLY A 55 20.06 9.03 12.23
C GLY A 55 19.95 10.26 11.34
N LEU A 56 20.56 10.21 10.15
CA LEU A 56 20.47 11.27 9.15
C LEU A 56 19.02 11.44 8.65
N LEU A 57 18.33 10.34 8.34
CA LEU A 57 16.93 10.35 7.94
C LEU A 57 16.03 10.99 9.01
N LEU A 58 16.23 10.63 10.28
CA LEU A 58 15.44 11.17 11.39
C LEU A 58 15.70 12.66 11.62
N ALA A 59 16.96 13.11 11.49
CA ALA A 59 17.31 14.52 11.56
C ALA A 59 16.66 15.34 10.43
N LEU A 60 16.62 14.76 9.22
CA LEU A 60 16.02 15.38 8.02
C LEU A 60 14.54 15.00 7.81
N PHE A 61 13.90 14.32 8.78
CA PHE A 61 12.55 13.76 8.57
C PHE A 61 11.50 14.83 8.25
N ARG A 62 11.58 15.98 8.93
CA ARG A 62 10.68 17.12 8.69
C ARG A 62 10.88 17.75 7.31
N PRO A 63 12.08 18.22 6.92
CA PRO A 63 12.27 18.84 5.61
C PRO A 63 12.05 17.88 4.44
N LEU A 64 12.45 16.61 4.57
CA LEU A 64 12.15 15.58 3.57
C LEU A 64 10.65 15.34 3.44
N GLY A 65 9.92 15.32 4.56
CA GLY A 65 8.47 15.21 4.54
C GLY A 65 7.81 16.34 3.74
N VAL A 66 8.23 17.59 3.97
CA VAL A 66 7.70 18.74 3.21
C VAL A 66 8.03 18.64 1.72
N LEU A 67 9.28 18.28 1.38
CA LEU A 67 9.71 18.08 0.01
C LEU A 67 8.83 17.04 -0.72
N CYS A 68 8.48 15.94 -0.05
CA CYS A 68 7.64 14.89 -0.64
C CYS A 68 6.17 15.30 -0.85
N PHE A 69 5.66 16.30 -0.12
CA PHE A 69 4.29 16.80 -0.31
C PHE A 69 4.23 17.87 -1.39
N ASP A 70 5.13 18.86 -1.33
CA ASP A 70 5.17 19.95 -2.30
C ASP A 70 6.57 20.61 -2.31
N GLU A 71 7.25 20.47 -3.44
CA GLU A 71 8.55 21.06 -3.69
C GLU A 71 8.51 22.60 -3.71
N HIS A 72 7.46 23.19 -4.29
CA HIS A 72 7.28 24.64 -4.35
C HIS A 72 7.06 25.22 -2.96
N HIS A 73 6.26 24.54 -2.14
CA HIS A 73 6.07 24.91 -0.73
C HIS A 73 7.39 24.85 0.06
N ALA A 74 8.20 23.81 -0.16
CA ALA A 74 9.51 23.69 0.47
C ALA A 74 10.46 24.84 0.08
N ARG A 75 10.49 25.22 -1.21
CA ARG A 75 11.28 26.37 -1.70
C ARG A 75 10.79 27.69 -1.10
N ALA A 76 9.48 27.92 -1.07
CA ALA A 76 8.90 29.14 -0.48
C ALA A 76 9.24 29.30 1.01
N ARG A 77 9.41 28.18 1.72
CA ARG A 77 9.81 28.15 3.14
C ARG A 77 11.33 28.28 3.35
N GLY A 78 12.11 28.46 2.28
CA GLY A 78 13.56 28.70 2.32
C GLY A 78 14.41 27.43 2.43
N TRP A 79 13.86 26.24 2.21
CA TRP A 79 14.63 25.01 2.26
C TRP A 79 15.46 24.80 0.98
N PRO A 80 16.71 24.28 1.09
CA PRO A 80 17.54 23.97 -0.06
C PRO A 80 17.07 22.68 -0.74
N VAL A 81 16.05 22.80 -1.59
CA VAL A 81 15.37 21.67 -2.22
C VAL A 81 16.30 20.73 -2.97
N ALA A 82 17.23 21.25 -3.78
CA ALA A 82 18.19 20.40 -4.50
C ALA A 82 19.09 19.58 -3.54
N GLY A 83 19.47 20.16 -2.39
CA GLY A 83 20.25 19.47 -1.38
C GLY A 83 19.43 18.40 -0.65
N LEU A 84 18.16 18.66 -0.38
CA LEU A 84 17.25 17.69 0.25
C LEU A 84 16.93 16.52 -0.69
N ASP A 85 16.72 16.79 -1.98
CA ASP A 85 16.50 15.76 -2.99
C ASP A 85 17.75 14.89 -3.17
N ALA A 86 18.93 15.51 -3.28
CA ALA A 86 20.20 14.79 -3.30
C ALA A 86 20.44 13.96 -2.03
N ALA A 87 20.06 14.46 -0.86
CA ALA A 87 20.16 13.71 0.40
C ALA A 87 19.21 12.51 0.42
N LEU A 88 17.98 12.66 -0.05
CA LEU A 88 16.99 11.58 -0.14
C LEU A 88 17.46 10.47 -1.10
N LEU A 89 17.88 10.87 -2.30
CA LEU A 89 18.40 9.95 -3.31
C LEU A 89 19.69 9.28 -2.83
N GLY A 90 20.61 10.05 -2.26
CA GLY A 90 21.87 9.54 -1.71
C GLY A 90 21.65 8.53 -0.60
N LEU A 91 20.72 8.78 0.31
CA LEU A 91 20.36 7.85 1.37
C LEU A 91 19.80 6.54 0.79
N GLY A 92 18.91 6.63 -0.20
CA GLY A 92 18.39 5.46 -0.91
C GLY A 92 19.49 4.64 -1.60
N VAL A 93 20.42 5.31 -2.28
CA VAL A 93 21.57 4.69 -2.94
C VAL A 93 22.48 3.98 -1.92
N VAL A 94 22.82 4.64 -0.81
CA VAL A 94 23.65 4.03 0.23
C VAL A 94 22.99 2.77 0.80
N VAL A 95 21.70 2.85 1.16
CA VAL A 95 20.96 1.70 1.73
C VAL A 95 20.84 0.55 0.71
N THR A 96 20.52 0.86 -0.55
CA THR A 96 20.39 -0.15 -1.61
C THR A 96 21.71 -0.84 -1.93
N VAL A 97 22.80 -0.09 -2.08
CA VAL A 97 24.14 -0.65 -2.40
C VAL A 97 24.64 -1.53 -1.25
N LEU A 98 24.54 -1.06 0.00
CA LEU A 98 24.94 -1.84 1.18
C LEU A 98 24.12 -3.11 1.35
N GLY A 99 22.80 -3.02 1.11
CA GLY A 99 21.91 -4.17 1.17
C GLY A 99 22.21 -5.19 0.06
N LEU A 100 22.55 -4.73 -1.15
CA LEU A 100 22.73 -5.60 -2.31
C LEU A 100 23.94 -6.53 -2.12
N GLN A 101 25.04 -6.00 -1.60
CA GLN A 101 26.26 -6.78 -1.36
C GLN A 101 26.09 -7.84 -0.27
N SER A 102 25.26 -7.57 0.74
CA SER A 102 25.12 -8.41 1.93
C SER A 102 24.01 -9.45 1.82
N VAL A 103 22.87 -9.05 1.25
CA VAL A 103 21.62 -9.78 1.35
C VAL A 103 21.05 -10.18 -0.01
N GLY A 104 21.55 -9.61 -1.11
CA GLY A 104 21.14 -9.93 -2.47
C GLY A 104 20.00 -9.06 -3.01
N LEU A 105 19.91 -8.97 -4.33
CA LEU A 105 19.05 -8.01 -5.03
C LEU A 105 17.56 -8.16 -4.68
N VAL A 106 17.05 -9.39 -4.72
CA VAL A 106 15.60 -9.64 -4.56
C VAL A 106 15.13 -9.21 -3.17
N LEU A 107 15.90 -9.55 -2.14
CA LEU A 107 15.53 -9.23 -0.76
C LEU A 107 15.66 -7.72 -0.47
N VAL A 108 16.64 -7.03 -1.05
CA VAL A 108 16.72 -5.56 -0.94
C VAL A 108 15.48 -4.88 -1.48
N VAL A 109 15.05 -5.25 -2.69
CA VAL A 109 13.86 -4.68 -3.33
C VAL A 109 12.60 -5.00 -2.50
N ALA A 110 12.49 -6.23 -1.99
CA ALA A 110 11.38 -6.64 -1.14
C ALA A 110 11.33 -5.83 0.18
N LEU A 111 12.47 -5.66 0.86
CA LEU A 111 12.57 -4.88 2.10
C LEU A 111 12.32 -3.39 1.91
N LEU A 112 12.65 -2.83 0.74
CA LEU A 112 12.36 -1.43 0.40
C LEU A 112 10.89 -1.19 0.12
N ILE A 113 10.22 -2.12 -0.56
CA ILE A 113 8.87 -1.89 -1.10
C ILE A 113 7.79 -2.47 -0.18
N LEU A 114 7.85 -3.75 0.17
CA LEU A 114 6.75 -4.45 0.83
C LEU A 114 6.32 -3.82 2.17
N PRO A 115 7.21 -3.53 3.13
CA PRO A 115 6.79 -2.96 4.41
C PRO A 115 6.20 -1.55 4.25
N ALA A 116 6.73 -0.75 3.32
CA ALA A 116 6.22 0.58 3.03
C ALA A 116 4.82 0.57 2.42
N VAL A 117 4.58 -0.32 1.46
CA VAL A 117 3.26 -0.48 0.85
C VAL A 117 2.27 -1.09 1.85
N ALA A 118 2.68 -2.09 2.64
CA ALA A 118 1.86 -2.66 3.70
C ALA A 118 1.42 -1.58 4.71
N ALA A 119 2.36 -0.80 5.24
CA ALA A 119 2.09 0.29 6.20
C ALA A 119 1.12 1.36 5.67
N ARG A 120 1.21 1.67 4.37
CA ARG A 120 0.35 2.66 3.70
C ARG A 120 -1.13 2.26 3.67
N PHE A 121 -1.46 0.99 3.86
CA PHE A 121 -2.86 0.56 3.99
C PHE A 121 -3.49 0.88 5.35
N TRP A 122 -2.68 1.11 6.39
CA TRP A 122 -3.14 1.32 7.76
C TRP A 122 -3.10 2.79 8.19
N SER A 123 -2.21 3.60 7.61
CA SER A 123 -2.03 5.01 7.99
C SER A 123 -1.89 5.91 6.77
N GLU A 124 -2.52 7.08 6.83
CA GLU A 124 -2.38 8.15 5.84
C GLU A 124 -1.35 9.21 6.26
N ARG A 125 -0.92 9.20 7.53
CA ARG A 125 0.10 10.12 8.04
C ARG A 125 1.50 9.57 7.80
N LEU A 126 2.42 10.39 7.28
CA LEU A 126 3.81 10.00 7.00
C LEU A 126 4.52 9.36 8.20
N ALA A 127 4.40 9.97 9.39
CA ALA A 127 4.99 9.42 10.63
C ALA A 127 4.33 8.10 11.08
N GLY A 128 3.06 7.86 10.74
CA GLY A 128 2.40 6.58 10.98
C GLY A 128 2.89 5.51 10.02
N ILE A 129 3.01 5.85 8.73
CA ILE A 129 3.57 4.96 7.71
C ILE A 129 4.99 4.55 8.10
N PHE A 130 5.86 5.51 8.44
CA PHE A 130 7.24 5.22 8.83
C PHE A 130 7.35 4.22 9.99
N ARG A 131 6.61 4.44 11.09
CA ARG A 131 6.64 3.56 12.27
C ARG A 131 6.13 2.15 11.95
N LEU A 132 5.05 2.06 11.17
CA LEU A 132 4.49 0.77 10.76
C LEU A 132 5.42 0.03 9.78
N SER A 133 6.06 0.74 8.85
CA SER A 133 7.05 0.14 7.94
C SER A 133 8.22 -0.46 8.70
N VAL A 134 8.73 0.24 9.72
CA VAL A 134 9.80 -0.28 10.58
C VAL A 134 9.32 -1.54 11.31
N ALA A 135 8.11 -1.54 11.89
CA ALA A 135 7.57 -2.70 12.60
C ALA A 135 7.36 -3.91 11.67
N PHE A 136 6.77 -3.71 10.49
CA PHE A 136 6.54 -4.78 9.52
C PHE A 136 7.84 -5.28 8.88
N GLY A 137 8.77 -4.38 8.57
CA GLY A 137 10.08 -4.74 8.03
C GLY A 137 10.90 -5.55 9.03
N ALA A 138 11.06 -5.04 10.26
CA ALA A 138 11.81 -5.73 11.31
C ALA A 138 11.14 -7.04 11.74
N GLY A 139 9.81 -7.03 11.94
CA GLY A 139 9.04 -8.22 12.28
C GLY A 139 9.06 -9.28 11.19
N GLY A 140 8.87 -8.89 9.92
CA GLY A 140 8.92 -9.81 8.79
C GLY A 140 10.32 -10.38 8.54
N ALA A 141 11.37 -9.56 8.69
CA ALA A 141 12.75 -10.02 8.62
C ALA A 141 13.10 -10.99 9.74
N PHE A 142 12.70 -10.70 10.98
CA PHE A 142 12.90 -11.59 12.12
C PHE A 142 12.16 -12.92 11.95
N LEU A 143 10.87 -12.88 11.60
CA LEU A 143 10.07 -14.09 11.38
C LEU A 143 10.60 -14.92 10.21
N GLY A 144 11.00 -14.29 9.11
CA GLY A 144 11.60 -14.98 7.97
C GLY A 144 12.93 -15.63 8.31
N ALA A 145 13.82 -14.90 8.98
CA ALA A 145 15.11 -15.42 9.43
C ALA A 145 14.95 -16.57 10.44
N ALA A 146 14.03 -16.43 11.40
CA ALA A 146 13.70 -17.49 12.34
C ALA A 146 13.14 -18.73 11.64
N ALA A 147 12.20 -18.57 10.68
CA ALA A 147 11.69 -19.68 9.88
C ALA A 147 12.80 -20.40 9.10
N SER A 148 13.75 -19.65 8.53
CA SER A 148 14.89 -20.22 7.82
C SER A 148 15.83 -21.03 8.72
N SER A 149 15.93 -20.69 10.01
CA SER A 149 16.75 -21.45 10.96
C SER A 149 16.17 -22.83 11.30
N ILE A 150 14.86 -23.01 11.12
CA ILE A 150 14.14 -24.24 11.43
C ILE A 150 14.18 -25.22 10.23
N TRP A 151 14.17 -24.71 8.99
CA TRP A 151 14.25 -25.55 7.79
C TRP A 151 15.68 -25.62 7.22
N PRO A 152 16.37 -26.77 7.35
CA PRO A 152 17.69 -26.94 6.76
C PRO A 152 17.56 -26.89 5.23
N ARG A 153 18.30 -25.99 4.57
CA ARG A 153 18.42 -25.77 3.10
C ARG A 153 17.50 -24.71 2.47
N ALA A 154 16.64 -24.02 3.21
CA ALA A 154 15.92 -22.88 2.63
C ALA A 154 16.86 -21.66 2.48
N PRO A 155 16.92 -20.99 1.32
CA PRO A 155 17.67 -19.74 1.19
C PRO A 155 17.02 -18.66 2.08
N THR A 156 17.81 -18.14 3.03
CA THR A 156 17.39 -17.12 4.00
C THR A 156 16.72 -15.92 3.32
N GLY A 157 17.29 -15.47 2.20
CA GLY A 157 16.72 -14.36 1.42
C GLY A 157 15.26 -14.59 1.01
N ALA A 158 14.98 -15.73 0.38
CA ALA A 158 13.64 -16.07 -0.09
C ALA A 158 12.64 -16.25 1.06
N SER A 159 13.06 -16.83 2.19
CA SER A 159 12.20 -17.00 3.36
C SER A 159 11.72 -15.66 3.94
N ILE A 160 12.60 -14.65 3.97
CA ILE A 160 12.25 -13.30 4.43
C ILE A 160 11.31 -12.62 3.43
N VAL A 161 11.57 -12.76 2.13
CA VAL A 161 10.67 -12.23 1.09
C VAL A 161 9.27 -12.82 1.22
N LEU A 162 9.16 -14.14 1.45
CA LEU A 162 7.87 -14.81 1.67
C LEU A 162 7.18 -14.33 2.95
N ALA A 163 7.93 -14.17 4.05
CA ALA A 163 7.39 -13.63 5.30
C ALA A 163 6.86 -12.20 5.13
N LEU A 164 7.62 -11.32 4.46
CA LEU A 164 7.18 -9.96 4.14
C LEU A 164 5.99 -9.96 3.18
N GLY A 165 5.97 -10.88 2.21
CA GLY A 165 4.86 -11.08 1.29
C GLY A 165 3.58 -11.50 2.03
N LEU A 166 3.69 -12.37 3.03
CA LEU A 166 2.58 -12.74 3.91
C LEU A 166 2.10 -11.57 4.75
N VAL A 167 3.01 -10.77 5.33
CA VAL A 167 2.64 -9.54 6.05
C VAL A 167 1.93 -8.56 5.12
N PHE A 168 2.42 -8.38 3.90
CA PHE A 168 1.79 -7.55 2.88
C PHE A 168 0.41 -8.08 2.49
N ALA A 169 0.27 -9.39 2.23
CA ALA A 169 -1.00 -10.00 1.88
C ALA A 169 -2.02 -9.90 3.03
N ALA A 170 -1.60 -10.16 4.27
CA ALA A 170 -2.43 -9.97 5.46
C ALA A 170 -2.85 -8.50 5.60
N SER A 171 -1.93 -7.56 5.39
CA SER A 171 -2.22 -6.13 5.39
C SER A 171 -3.22 -5.73 4.30
N LEU A 172 -3.08 -6.28 3.09
CA LEU A 172 -3.97 -6.02 1.96
C LEU A 172 -5.39 -6.55 2.21
N LEU A 173 -5.51 -7.69 2.90
CA LEU A 173 -6.81 -8.28 3.23
C LEU A 173 -7.47 -7.61 4.44
N ALA A 174 -6.70 -7.31 5.48
CA ALA A 174 -7.21 -6.82 6.76
C ALA A 174 -7.39 -5.29 6.83
N ALA A 175 -6.85 -4.53 5.87
CA ALA A 175 -6.88 -3.07 5.96
C ALA A 175 -8.31 -2.49 5.91
N PRO A 176 -8.73 -1.68 6.90
CA PRO A 176 -10.11 -1.25 7.05
C PRO A 176 -10.56 -0.24 5.99
N ARG A 177 -9.68 0.67 5.54
CA ARG A 177 -10.02 1.71 4.56
C ARG A 177 -9.79 1.28 3.11
N ARG A 178 -8.71 0.54 2.84
CA ARG A 178 -8.26 0.19 1.48
C ARG A 178 -8.14 -1.31 1.22
N GLY A 179 -8.49 -2.15 2.19
CA GLY A 179 -8.39 -3.59 2.03
C GLY A 179 -9.47 -4.13 1.10
N ILE A 180 -9.11 -5.14 0.31
CA ILE A 180 -9.99 -5.74 -0.69
C ILE A 180 -11.25 -6.30 -0.02
N VAL A 181 -11.13 -6.86 1.19
CA VAL A 181 -12.24 -7.44 1.94
C VAL A 181 -13.17 -6.35 2.49
N ALA A 182 -12.62 -5.26 3.02
CA ALA A 182 -13.44 -4.15 3.52
C ALA A 182 -14.20 -3.45 2.39
N GLU A 183 -13.54 -3.26 1.25
CA GLU A 183 -14.16 -2.69 0.05
C GLU A 183 -15.20 -3.63 -0.56
N ALA A 184 -14.91 -4.92 -0.67
CA ALA A 184 -15.87 -5.93 -1.13
C ALA A 184 -17.07 -6.04 -0.18
N ALA A 185 -16.86 -5.96 1.14
CA ALA A 185 -17.93 -5.98 2.13
C ALA A 185 -18.79 -4.70 2.06
N ARG A 186 -18.19 -3.52 1.85
CA ARG A 186 -18.93 -2.26 1.61
C ARG A 186 -19.75 -2.34 0.33
N ARG A 187 -19.16 -2.78 -0.77
CA ARG A 187 -19.83 -2.95 -2.07
C ARG A 187 -20.94 -3.99 -2.00
N ALA A 188 -20.71 -5.10 -1.31
CA ALA A 188 -21.74 -6.10 -1.08
C ALA A 188 -22.89 -5.50 -0.27
N ARG A 189 -22.63 -4.86 0.88
CA ARG A 189 -23.66 -4.21 1.70
C ARG A 189 -24.45 -3.16 0.91
N ALA A 190 -23.78 -2.31 0.13
CA ALA A 190 -24.41 -1.34 -0.75
C ALA A 190 -25.28 -2.03 -1.82
N GLY A 191 -24.79 -3.11 -2.45
CA GLY A 191 -25.54 -3.90 -3.42
C GLY A 191 -26.76 -4.61 -2.82
N TRP A 192 -26.67 -5.12 -1.60
CA TRP A 192 -27.81 -5.69 -0.85
C TRP A 192 -28.86 -4.63 -0.52
N GLN A 193 -28.43 -3.42 -0.14
CA GLN A 193 -29.33 -2.29 0.13
C GLN A 193 -30.03 -1.79 -1.13
N LEU A 194 -29.32 -1.69 -2.27
CA LEU A 194 -29.90 -1.33 -3.57
C LEU A 194 -30.93 -2.37 -4.04
N ARG A 195 -30.64 -3.66 -3.86
CA ARG A 195 -31.59 -4.75 -4.19
C ARG A 195 -32.83 -4.72 -3.31
N ALA A 196 -32.67 -4.45 -2.02
CA ALA A 196 -33.80 -4.28 -1.09
C ALA A 196 -34.66 -3.06 -1.46
N ALA A 197 -34.02 -1.96 -1.87
CA ALA A 197 -34.69 -0.73 -2.27
C ALA A 197 -35.45 -0.88 -3.60
N ARG A 198 -34.89 -1.58 -4.60
CA ARG A 198 -35.56 -1.92 -5.86
C ARG A 198 -36.72 -2.90 -5.66
N ALA A 199 -36.59 -3.87 -4.74
CA ALA A 199 -37.69 -4.79 -4.39
C ALA A 199 -38.89 -4.04 -3.78
N LEU A 200 -38.65 -2.99 -3.00
CA LEU A 200 -39.69 -2.13 -2.44
C LEU A 200 -40.42 -1.30 -3.51
N GLN A 201 -39.72 -0.81 -4.53
CA GLN A 201 -40.33 -0.10 -5.67
C GLN A 201 -41.17 -1.03 -6.56
N ALA A 202 -40.72 -2.27 -6.77
CA ALA A 202 -41.43 -3.24 -7.61
C ALA A 202 -42.69 -3.87 -6.97
N GLY A 203 -43.01 -3.52 -5.72
CA GLY A 203 -44.17 -4.06 -5.00
C GLY A 203 -44.07 -5.54 -4.63
N HIS A 204 -42.92 -6.18 -4.86
CA HIS A 204 -42.66 -7.56 -4.45
C HIS A 204 -42.30 -7.62 -2.96
N GLY A 205 -42.91 -8.58 -2.24
CA GLY A 205 -42.64 -8.81 -0.82
C GLY A 205 -41.15 -8.96 -0.51
N TYR A 206 -40.72 -8.25 0.52
CA TYR A 206 -39.34 -8.11 1.00
C TYR A 206 -38.70 -9.46 1.39
N PRO A 207 -37.44 -9.75 1.01
CA PRO A 207 -36.69 -10.83 1.61
C PRO A 207 -35.90 -10.30 2.82
N GLY A 208 -36.26 -10.75 4.01
CA GLY A 208 -35.36 -10.72 5.17
C GLY A 208 -35.53 -9.55 6.15
N ALA A 209 -35.91 -9.91 7.38
CA ALA A 209 -35.96 -9.06 8.55
C ALA A 209 -34.55 -8.53 8.91
N GLY A 210 -34.33 -7.22 8.79
CA GLY A 210 -33.03 -6.62 9.13
C GLY A 210 -32.93 -5.09 9.17
N LEU A 211 -33.94 -4.35 8.73
CA LEU A 211 -33.96 -2.87 8.80
C LEU A 211 -35.25 -2.39 9.46
N ILE A 212 -35.29 -2.53 10.78
CA ILE A 212 -36.35 -2.01 11.66
C ILE A 212 -36.41 -0.49 11.47
N GLY A 213 -37.47 0.02 10.84
CA GLY A 213 -37.74 1.47 10.76
C GLY A 213 -38.23 2.02 9.42
N TRP A 214 -38.28 1.20 8.35
CA TRP A 214 -38.65 1.65 6.99
C TRP A 214 -40.09 1.34 6.56
N ARG A 215 -40.75 0.41 7.26
CA ARG A 215 -42.19 0.18 7.18
C ARG A 215 -42.74 -0.03 8.58
N ARG A 216 -43.87 0.60 8.90
CA ARG A 216 -44.66 0.32 10.12
C ARG A 216 -46.08 -0.02 9.68
N GLY A 217 -46.53 -1.25 9.97
CA GLY A 217 -47.89 -1.70 9.61
C GLY A 217 -48.18 -1.76 8.10
N GLY A 218 -47.20 -2.15 7.28
CA GLY A 218 -47.39 -2.28 5.82
C GLY A 218 -47.39 -0.96 5.04
N ARG A 219 -47.19 0.19 5.69
CA ARG A 219 -46.95 1.49 5.05
C ARG A 219 -45.51 1.96 5.26
N PRO A 220 -44.86 2.56 4.25
CA PRO A 220 -43.50 3.07 4.38
C PRO A 220 -43.49 4.21 5.42
N THR A 221 -42.53 4.16 6.35
CA THR A 221 -42.29 5.26 7.30
C THR A 221 -41.70 6.45 6.55
N ALA A 222 -41.80 7.68 7.08
CA ALA A 222 -41.27 8.89 6.43
C ALA A 222 -39.79 8.78 6.01
N ARG A 223 -38.97 8.09 6.81
CA ARG A 223 -37.58 7.75 6.46
C ARG A 223 -37.47 6.81 5.25
N GLY A 224 -38.34 5.81 5.16
CA GLY A 224 -38.38 4.88 4.02
C GLY A 224 -38.88 5.53 2.73
N ALA A 225 -39.88 6.41 2.82
CA ALA A 225 -40.37 7.18 1.68
C ALA A 225 -39.32 8.17 1.14
N ALA A 226 -38.63 8.89 2.05
CA ALA A 226 -37.56 9.81 1.68
C ALA A 226 -36.35 9.12 1.06
N ALA A 227 -36.01 7.92 1.53
CA ALA A 227 -34.95 7.11 0.94
C ALA A 227 -35.34 6.58 -0.44
N VAL A 228 -36.60 6.13 -0.63
CA VAL A 228 -37.10 5.68 -1.93
C VAL A 228 -37.11 6.80 -2.97
N ALA A 229 -37.51 8.01 -2.59
CA ALA A 229 -37.46 9.18 -3.48
C ALA A 229 -36.02 9.54 -3.90
N ARG A 230 -35.04 9.31 -3.03
CA ARG A 230 -33.62 9.57 -3.32
C ARG A 230 -32.95 8.51 -4.19
N LEU A 231 -33.55 7.33 -4.37
CA LEU A 231 -32.95 6.26 -5.18
C LEU A 231 -32.80 6.66 -6.65
N GLU A 232 -33.77 7.38 -7.22
CA GLU A 232 -33.69 7.86 -8.61
C GLU A 232 -32.58 8.90 -8.80
N LEU A 233 -32.42 9.80 -7.82
CA LEU A 233 -31.34 10.77 -7.77
C LEU A 233 -29.97 10.09 -7.66
N TRP A 234 -29.88 9.05 -6.83
CA TRP A 234 -28.67 8.24 -6.70
C TRP A 234 -28.33 7.49 -7.99
N ASP A 235 -29.30 6.84 -8.66
CA ASP A 235 -29.06 6.12 -9.93
C ASP A 235 -28.59 7.07 -11.03
N ARG A 236 -29.14 8.29 -11.10
CA ARG A 236 -28.65 9.35 -12.01
C ARG A 236 -27.24 9.81 -11.67
N CYS A 237 -26.96 10.08 -10.39
CA CYS A 237 -25.63 10.50 -9.95
C CYS A 237 -24.55 9.45 -10.26
N LEU A 238 -24.90 8.17 -10.12
CA LEU A 238 -24.04 7.03 -10.45
C LEU A 238 -23.74 6.92 -11.95
N ALA A 239 -24.72 7.24 -12.79
CA ALA A 239 -24.59 7.19 -14.23
C ALA A 239 -23.77 8.37 -14.78
N GLU A 240 -23.94 9.56 -14.18
CA GLU A 240 -23.38 10.81 -14.71
C GLU A 240 -22.07 11.23 -14.03
N ALA A 241 -21.91 11.01 -12.71
CA ALA A 241 -20.77 11.53 -11.94
C ALA A 241 -20.39 10.63 -10.74
N PRO A 242 -19.93 9.39 -11.00
CA PRO A 242 -19.59 8.44 -9.93
C PRO A 242 -18.39 8.87 -9.07
N GLU A 243 -17.54 9.77 -9.56
CA GLU A 243 -16.33 10.23 -8.85
C GLU A 243 -16.58 11.24 -7.73
N VAL A 244 -17.78 11.82 -7.66
CA VAL A 244 -18.15 12.86 -6.66
C VAL A 244 -18.66 12.23 -5.35
N LEU A 245 -18.90 10.92 -5.34
CA LEU A 245 -19.49 10.21 -4.21
C LEU A 245 -18.43 9.83 -3.16
N PRO A 246 -18.53 10.31 -1.90
CA PRO A 246 -17.60 9.94 -0.83
C PRO A 246 -17.69 8.45 -0.51
N ALA A 247 -16.55 7.80 -0.31
CA ALA A 247 -16.48 6.38 0.05
C ALA A 247 -17.14 6.04 1.40
N GLU A 248 -17.41 7.05 2.24
CA GLU A 248 -18.01 6.90 3.57
C GLU A 248 -19.54 7.07 3.59
N LEU A 249 -20.16 7.44 2.46
CA LEU A 249 -21.60 7.73 2.39
C LEU A 249 -22.41 6.42 2.44
N ALA A 250 -23.45 6.35 3.29
CA ALA A 250 -24.37 5.21 3.32
C ALA A 250 -25.34 5.29 2.12
N TRP A 251 -25.06 4.46 1.11
CA TRP A 251 -25.74 4.45 -0.19
C TRP A 251 -27.26 4.37 -0.05
N GLY A 252 -27.97 5.34 -0.63
CA GLY A 252 -29.42 5.43 -0.63
C GLY A 252 -30.07 5.80 0.73
N ILE A 253 -29.27 6.10 1.76
CA ILE A 253 -29.74 6.47 3.10
C ILE A 253 -29.34 7.92 3.41
N ASP A 254 -28.08 8.25 3.21
CA ASP A 254 -27.56 9.60 3.43
C ASP A 254 -27.98 10.55 2.29
N PRO A 255 -28.19 11.85 2.60
CA PRO A 255 -28.39 12.85 1.56
C PRO A 255 -27.15 12.93 0.67
N LEU A 256 -27.36 13.11 -0.64
CA LEU A 256 -26.27 13.37 -1.58
C LEU A 256 -25.54 14.65 -1.16
N PRO A 257 -24.20 14.68 -1.25
CA PRO A 257 -23.44 15.90 -0.97
C PRO A 257 -23.91 17.02 -1.92
N ALA A 258 -23.89 18.26 -1.43
CA ALA A 258 -24.38 19.41 -2.17
C ALA A 258 -23.70 19.57 -3.54
N GLU A 259 -22.45 19.15 -3.66
CA GLU A 259 -21.69 19.13 -4.92
C GLU A 259 -22.29 18.17 -5.96
N ALA A 260 -22.73 16.99 -5.53
CA ALA A 260 -23.39 16.01 -6.40
C ALA A 260 -24.80 16.48 -6.82
N LEU A 261 -25.53 17.13 -5.90
CA LEU A 261 -26.85 17.73 -6.20
C LEU A 261 -26.74 18.89 -7.19
N ALA A 262 -25.73 19.75 -7.03
CA ALA A 262 -25.48 20.88 -7.93
C ALA A 262 -25.16 20.44 -9.36
N LEU A 263 -24.42 19.34 -9.53
CA LEU A 263 -24.13 18.76 -10.84
C LEU A 263 -25.37 18.17 -11.53
N LEU A 264 -26.31 17.64 -10.75
CA LEU A 264 -27.59 17.11 -11.24
C LEU A 264 -28.64 18.21 -11.50
N GLY A 265 -28.32 19.49 -11.24
CA GLY A 265 -29.25 20.61 -11.41
C GLY A 265 -30.39 20.62 -10.38
N GLU A 266 -30.29 19.84 -9.31
CA GLU A 266 -31.29 19.74 -8.25
C GLU A 266 -30.87 20.57 -7.03
N HIS A 267 -31.80 21.34 -6.47
CA HIS A 267 -31.56 22.07 -5.23
C HIS A 267 -31.90 21.18 -4.03
N ALA A 268 -30.99 21.14 -3.05
CA ALA A 268 -31.17 20.34 -1.84
C ALA A 268 -32.50 20.70 -1.15
N PRO A 269 -33.34 19.71 -0.78
CA PRO A 269 -34.53 19.94 0.04
C PRO A 269 -34.18 20.19 1.51
#